data_AF-A0AAW5ZY35-F1
#
_entry.id   AF-A0AAW5ZY35-F1
#
_cell.length_a   1.000
_cell.length_b   1.000
_cell.length_c   1.000
_cell.angle_alpha   90.00
_cell.angle_beta   90.00
_cell.angle_gamma   90.00
#
_symmetry.space_group_name_H-M   'P 1'
#
loop_
_entity.id
_entity.type
_entity.pdbx_description
1 polymer ?
#
loop_
_entity_poly.entity_id
_entity_poly.type
_entity_poly.pdbx_seq_one_letter_code
_entity_poly.pdbx_strand_id
1 'polypeptide(L)' 'MDIRTLLQNLFAPARRLYALEGEGPIRELAVEAWLGREALSELSEWRVVAVSANARIVLDAFIGQRVTLVTT' A
#
# COMPACT_ATOMS: atom_id res chain seq x y z
N MET A 1 12.90 -1.66 23.67
CA MET A 1 12.48 -1.18 22.33
C MET A 1 11.01 -0.82 22.42
N ASP A 2 10.61 0.37 21.97
CA ASP A 2 9.21 0.79 21.97
C ASP A 2 8.39 -0.04 20.95
N ILE A 3 7.14 -0.38 21.28
CA ILE A 3 6.21 -1.14 20.42
C ILE A 3 6.01 -0.41 19.08
N ARG A 4 5.96 0.92 19.09
CA ARG A 4 5.82 1.70 17.86
C ARG A 4 7.00 1.47 16.90
N THR A 5 8.21 1.52 17.44
CA THR A 5 9.43 1.26 16.68
C THR A 5 9.48 -0.18 16.17
N LEU A 6 9.00 -1.15 16.96
CA LEU A 6 8.86 -2.54 16.52
C LEU A 6 7.92 -2.66 15.30
N LEU A 7 6.71 -2.10 15.40
CA LEU A 7 5.70 -2.20 14.34
C LEU A 7 6.15 -1.47 13.06
N GLN A 8 6.79 -0.31 13.20
CA GLN A 8 7.38 0.42 12.07
C GLN A 8 8.45 -0.42 11.35
N ASN A 9 9.29 -1.14 12.10
CA ASN A 9 10.31 -2.01 11.51
C ASN A 9 9.73 -3.28 10.87
N LEU A 10 8.67 -3.87 11.45
CA LEU A 10 7.98 -5.02 10.86
C LEU A 10 7.31 -4.67 9.54
N PHE A 11 6.84 -3.42 9.39
CA PHE A 11 6.23 -2.94 8.16
C PHE A 11 7.19 -2.18 7.24
N ALA A 12 8.49 -2.16 7.55
CA ALA A 12 9.47 -1.43 6.76
C ALA A 12 9.55 -1.95 5.30
N PRO A 13 9.59 -1.06 4.29
CA PRO A 13 9.59 -1.45 2.87
C PRO A 13 10.76 -2.33 2.44
N ALA A 14 11.91 -2.26 3.14
CA ALA A 14 13.17 -2.91 2.77
C ALA A 14 13.12 -4.44 2.67
N ARG A 15 12.02 -5.07 3.10
CA ARG A 15 11.84 -6.53 3.09
C ARG A 15 10.59 -7.00 2.33
N ARG A 16 9.93 -6.13 1.56
CA ARG A 16 8.66 -6.47 0.90
C ARG A 16 8.85 -6.74 -0.60
N LEU A 17 8.16 -7.76 -1.09
CA LEU A 17 8.14 -8.16 -2.51
C LEU A 17 7.34 -7.20 -3.39
N TYR A 18 6.42 -6.44 -2.79
CA TYR A 18 5.54 -5.50 -3.48
C TYR A 18 5.55 -4.14 -2.78
N ALA A 19 5.45 -3.06 -3.56
CA ALA A 19 5.40 -1.70 -3.06
C ALA A 19 4.26 -0.89 -3.71
N LEU A 20 3.71 0.08 -2.97
CA LEU A 20 2.87 1.13 -3.55
C LEU A 20 3.66 2.41 -3.66
N GLU A 21 3.84 2.89 -4.88
CA GLU A 21 4.41 4.19 -5.16
C GLU A 21 3.30 5.21 -5.35
N GLY A 22 3.37 6.30 -4.58
CA GLY A 22 2.40 7.39 -4.62
C GLY A 22 2.76 8.49 -3.62
N GLU A 23 1.83 9.41 -3.43
CA GLU A 23 2.01 10.58 -2.57
C GLU A 23 1.31 10.42 -1.21
N GLY A 24 1.78 11.21 -0.24
CA GLY A 24 1.18 11.33 1.09
C GLY A 24 1.03 9.98 1.79
N PRO A 25 -0.19 9.63 2.27
CA PRO A 25 -0.40 8.46 3.12
C PRO A 25 -0.17 7.13 2.40
N ILE A 26 -0.11 7.11 1.06
CA ILE A 26 0.27 5.90 0.29
C ILE A 26 1.67 5.40 0.67
N ARG A 27 2.61 6.31 0.98
CA ARG A 27 3.99 5.94 1.37
C ARG A 27 4.07 5.25 2.73
N GLU A 28 3.01 5.34 3.53
CA GLU A 28 2.88 4.68 4.83
C GLU A 28 2.21 3.30 4.72
N LEU A 29 1.80 2.91 3.50
CA LEU A 29 1.19 1.62 3.23
C LEU A 29 2.21 0.60 2.82
N ALA A 30 1.98 -0.59 3.34
CA ALA A 30 2.86 -1.71 3.16
C ALA A 30 2.01 -2.86 2.61
N VAL A 31 2.28 -3.28 1.37
CA VAL A 31 1.47 -4.29 0.63
C VAL A 31 1.64 -5.68 1.23
N GLU A 32 0.53 -6.38 1.44
CA GLU A 32 0.49 -7.78 1.88
C GLU A 32 0.05 -8.73 0.76
N ALA A 33 -0.94 -8.31 -0.04
CA ALA A 33 -1.44 -9.07 -1.17
C ALA A 33 -2.05 -8.15 -2.22
N TRP A 34 -2.20 -8.66 -3.44
CA TRP A 34 -2.92 -7.97 -4.50
C TRP A 34 -3.62 -8.96 -5.42
N LEU A 35 -4.69 -8.47 -6.06
CA LEU A 35 -5.43 -9.18 -7.12
C LEU A 35 -5.72 -8.17 -8.24
N GLY A 36 -5.43 -8.56 -9.48
CA GLY A 36 -5.78 -7.79 -10.67
C GLY A 36 -6.87 -8.50 -11.46
N ARG A 37 -7.85 -7.75 -11.96
CA ARG A 37 -8.81 -8.20 -12.96
C ARG A 37 -8.71 -7.29 -14.18
N GLU A 38 -8.46 -7.90 -15.33
CA GLU A 38 -8.31 -7.22 -16.60
C GLU A 38 -9.06 -8.00 -17.69
N ALA A 39 -9.63 -7.29 -18.65
CA ALA A 39 -10.30 -7.85 -19.82
C ALA A 39 -10.18 -6.88 -21.01
N LEU A 40 -10.30 -7.41 -22.23
CA LEU A 40 -10.14 -6.61 -23.44
C LEU A 40 -11.28 -5.58 -23.55
N SER A 41 -10.91 -4.30 -23.72
CA SER A 41 -11.85 -3.17 -23.83
C SER A 41 -12.74 -2.95 -22.61
N GLU A 42 -12.37 -3.48 -21.44
CA GLU A 42 -13.00 -3.21 -20.16
C GLU A 42 -12.07 -2.41 -19.24
N LEU A 43 -12.65 -1.80 -18.21
CA LEU A 43 -11.87 -1.19 -17.15
C LEU A 43 -11.19 -2.27 -16.32
N SER A 44 -9.88 -2.11 -16.09
CA SER A 44 -9.14 -2.93 -15.14
C SER A 44 -9.47 -2.54 -13.70
N GLU A 45 -9.36 -3.52 -12.81
CA GLU A 45 -9.55 -3.34 -11.38
C GLU A 45 -8.40 -3.97 -10.62
N TRP A 46 -7.83 -3.21 -9.68
CA TRP A 46 -6.79 -3.67 -8.77
C TRP A 46 -7.32 -3.65 -7.34
N ARG A 47 -7.27 -4.79 -6.66
CA ARG A 47 -7.53 -4.89 -5.22
C ARG A 47 -6.21 -5.09 -4.52
N VAL A 48 -5.79 -4.11 -3.75
CA VAL A 48 -4.55 -4.17 -2.97
C VAL A 48 -4.89 -4.24 -1.49
N VAL A 49 -4.37 -5.27 -0.82
CA VAL A 49 -4.44 -5.40 0.64
C VAL A 49 -3.14 -4.85 1.20
N ALA A 50 -3.24 -3.80 1.99
CA ALA A 50 -2.09 -3.14 2.60
C ALA A 50 -2.35 -2.82 4.07
N VAL A 51 -1.26 -2.75 4.84
CA VAL A 51 -1.27 -2.43 6.26
C VAL A 51 -0.40 -1.20 6.53
N SER A 52 -0.69 -0.49 7.63
CA SER A 52 0.12 0.61 8.11
C SER A 52 0.33 0.52 9.61
N ALA A 53 1.51 0.95 10.08
CA ALA A 53 1.75 1.19 11.50
C ALA A 53 0.97 2.43 12.03
N ASN A 54 0.51 3.30 11.13
CA ASN A 54 -0.24 4.50 11.49
C ASN A 54 -1.75 4.22 11.55
N ALA A 55 -2.25 3.94 12.75
CA ALA A 55 -3.69 3.73 12.99
C ALA A 55 -4.55 5.00 12.83
N ARG A 56 -3.94 6.17 12.58
CA ARG A 56 -4.62 7.46 12.37
C ARG A 56 -4.44 8.00 10.96
N ILE A 57 -4.19 7.12 10.00
CA ILE A 57 -4.01 7.49 8.60
C ILE A 57 -5.27 8.21 8.06
N VAL A 58 -5.08 9.30 7.33
CA VAL A 58 -6.19 10.14 6.85
C VAL A 58 -6.80 9.49 5.62
N LEU A 59 -7.95 8.84 5.79
CA LEU A 59 -8.54 8.02 4.73
C LEU A 59 -9.03 8.83 3.50
N ASP A 60 -9.56 10.02 3.72
CA ASP A 60 -10.07 10.86 2.64
C ASP A 60 -8.97 11.27 1.65
N ALA A 61 -7.73 11.33 2.11
CA ALA A 61 -6.58 11.66 1.27
C ALA A 61 -6.21 10.55 0.26
N PHE A 62 -6.80 9.35 0.34
CA PHE A 62 -6.60 8.30 -0.66
C PHE A 62 -7.51 8.42 -1.88
N ILE A 63 -8.68 9.06 -1.75
CA ILE A 63 -9.69 9.06 -2.80
C ILE A 63 -9.17 9.85 -4.00
N GLY A 64 -9.23 9.22 -5.19
CA GLY A 64 -8.78 9.83 -6.44
C GLY A 64 -7.27 9.98 -6.60
N GLN A 65 -6.47 9.50 -5.63
CA GLN A 65 -5.02 9.50 -5.77
C GLN A 65 -4.57 8.48 -6.81
N ARG A 66 -3.55 8.86 -7.58
CA ARG A 66 -2.85 7.92 -8.46
C ARG A 66 -1.83 7.15 -7.64
N VAL A 67 -1.80 5.84 -7.84
CA VAL A 67 -0.86 4.93 -7.20
C VAL A 67 -0.36 3.92 -8.23
N THR A 68 0.90 3.51 -8.08
CA THR A 68 1.51 2.45 -8.87
C THR A 68 1.82 1.27 -7.94
N LEU A 69 1.29 0.09 -8.25
CA LEU A 69 1.73 -1.15 -7.62
C LEU A 69 3.00 -1.64 -8.34
N VAL A 70 4.11 -1.70 -7.61
CA VAL A 70 5.37 -2.24 -8.11
C VAL A 70 5.49 -3.68 -7.64
N THR A 71 5.60 -4.59 -8.61
CA THR A 71 5.90 -6.00 -8.39
C THR A 71 7.29 -6.29 -8.94
N THR A 72 8.18 -6.88 -8.14
CA THR A 72 9.52 -7.31 -8.59
C THR A 72 9.47 -8.45 -9.58
#